data_AF-A0A947TLV1-F1
#
_entry.id   AF-A0A947TLV1-F1
#
_cell.length_a   1.000
_cell.length_b   1.000
_cell.length_c   1.000
_cell.angle_alpha   90.00
_cell.angle_beta   90.00
_cell.angle_gamma   90.00
#
_symmetry.space_group_name_H-M   'P 1'
#
loop_
_entity.id
_entity.type
_entity.pdbx_description
1 polymer ?
#
loop_
_entity_poly.entity_id
_entity_poly.type
_entity_poly.pdbx_seq_one_letter_code
_entity_poly.pdbx_strand_id
1 'polypeptide(L)'
;MKKLILVLAIALIASPALALNVYLNRVGDSNIVDVNYSDANSANLPRGFALDITIDSPGLIKDVLNYKTGESTSGSPGYGIYPAAIDINSSGVVTSYGSPLADSCDPGPGDGLNSNHVVLEFGSLYYGAPNAPAASGRLCSLEIDPNGATVNMNIAMVDEDTYRGGLVLEDGSLGDVDANTVFVMAPPECFPGGPGNPLYDEWVAVGKPDCWCASVNPRQCHGDADGLAEGKGSNWTSLNDLAVLKAAWGLSYAAIAGQTAGSPATPLICADSDHTAEGKGLSRVSLLDLAILKANWNLPNLPDPNCALLGY
;
A
#
# COMPACT_ATOMS: atom_id res chain seq x y z
N MET A 1 32.65 -10.60 -38.56
CA MET A 1 31.20 -10.80 -38.32
C MET A 1 30.84 -12.21 -37.85
N LYS A 2 31.41 -13.31 -38.38
CA LYS A 2 31.10 -14.70 -37.92
C LYS A 2 31.44 -15.01 -36.44
N LYS A 3 32.38 -14.29 -35.83
CA LYS A 3 32.76 -14.46 -34.40
C LYS A 3 31.82 -13.75 -33.40
N LEU A 4 31.00 -12.79 -33.86
CA LEU A 4 30.03 -12.07 -33.02
C LEU A 4 28.72 -12.85 -32.82
N ILE A 5 28.33 -13.66 -33.81
CA ILE A 5 27.14 -14.52 -33.72
C ILE A 5 27.35 -15.64 -32.69
N LEU A 6 28.57 -16.16 -32.55
CA LEU A 6 28.88 -17.22 -31.58
C LEU A 6 28.82 -16.70 -30.13
N VAL A 7 29.26 -15.46 -29.87
CA VAL A 7 29.19 -14.86 -28.53
C VAL A 7 27.75 -14.54 -28.14
N LEU A 8 26.92 -14.10 -29.08
CA LEU A 8 25.49 -13.87 -28.84
C LEU A 8 24.71 -15.19 -28.64
N ALA A 9 25.08 -16.26 -29.34
CA ALA A 9 24.51 -17.59 -29.16
C ALA A 9 24.93 -18.23 -27.82
N ILE A 10 26.16 -18.01 -27.35
CA ILE A 10 26.61 -18.48 -26.03
C ILE A 10 25.93 -17.68 -24.90
N ALA A 11 25.71 -16.37 -25.09
CA ALA A 11 24.97 -15.54 -24.14
C ALA A 11 23.47 -15.91 -24.07
N LEU A 12 22.89 -16.46 -25.14
CA LEU A 12 21.50 -16.95 -25.17
C LEU A 12 21.31 -18.37 -24.60
N ILE A 13 22.39 -19.11 -24.34
CA ILE A 13 22.35 -20.45 -23.71
C ILE A 13 22.63 -20.36 -22.19
N ALA A 14 22.99 -19.17 -21.69
CA ALA A 14 23.20 -18.89 -20.28
C ALA A 14 21.94 -18.40 -19.56
N SER A 15 20.74 -18.74 -20.05
CA SER A 15 19.54 -18.68 -19.21
C SER A 15 19.68 -19.74 -18.11
N PRO A 16 19.63 -19.39 -16.81
CA PRO A 16 19.63 -20.38 -15.75
C PRO A 16 18.42 -21.29 -15.97
N ALA A 17 18.66 -22.55 -16.35
CA ALA A 17 17.61 -23.51 -16.68
C ALA A 17 16.86 -24.04 -15.43
N LEU A 18 17.08 -23.43 -14.26
CA LEU A 18 16.64 -23.88 -12.94
C LEU A 18 16.12 -22.70 -12.10
N ALA A 19 15.43 -21.75 -12.72
CA ALA A 19 14.80 -20.65 -12.00
C ALA A 19 13.38 -21.01 -11.56
N LEU A 20 13.03 -20.72 -10.30
CA LEU A 20 11.64 -20.68 -9.85
C LEU A 20 11.10 -19.27 -10.11
N ASN A 21 10.03 -19.14 -10.90
CA ASN A 21 9.39 -17.84 -11.05
C ASN A 21 8.52 -17.56 -9.82
N VAL A 22 8.88 -16.54 -9.05
CA VAL A 22 8.04 -16.03 -7.95
C VAL A 22 7.61 -14.62 -8.32
N TYR A 23 6.31 -14.36 -8.22
CA TYR A 23 5.75 -13.08 -8.62
C TYR A 23 4.67 -12.63 -7.67
N LEU A 24 4.61 -11.32 -7.51
CA LEU A 24 3.58 -10.65 -6.75
C LEU A 24 2.36 -10.44 -7.65
N ASN A 25 1.16 -10.54 -7.09
CA ASN A 25 -0.07 -10.16 -7.80
C ASN A 25 -1.02 -9.46 -6.83
N ARG A 26 -1.42 -8.24 -7.18
CA ARG A 26 -2.39 -7.50 -6.37
C ARG A 26 -3.77 -8.15 -6.47
N VAL A 27 -4.46 -8.27 -5.34
CA VAL A 27 -5.81 -8.84 -5.28
C VAL A 27 -6.85 -7.73 -5.49
N GLY A 28 -7.26 -7.53 -6.74
CA GLY A 28 -8.24 -6.50 -7.11
C GLY A 28 -7.83 -5.09 -6.65
N ASP A 29 -8.79 -4.34 -6.11
CA ASP A 29 -8.57 -3.01 -5.54
C ASP A 29 -8.32 -3.01 -4.02
N SER A 30 -7.76 -4.09 -3.49
CA SER A 30 -7.42 -4.20 -2.06
C SER A 30 -5.96 -3.83 -1.77
N ASN A 31 -5.63 -3.76 -0.47
CA ASN A 31 -4.26 -3.71 0.01
C ASN A 31 -3.67 -5.11 0.25
N ILE A 32 -4.20 -6.12 -0.42
CA ILE A 32 -3.69 -7.49 -0.35
C ILE A 32 -2.88 -7.78 -1.62
N VAL A 33 -1.69 -8.34 -1.43
CA VAL A 33 -0.80 -8.79 -2.51
C VAL A 33 -0.52 -10.27 -2.32
N ASP A 34 -0.92 -11.09 -3.29
CA ASP A 34 -0.59 -12.51 -3.30
C ASP A 34 0.86 -12.71 -3.77
N VAL A 35 1.62 -13.50 -3.01
CA VAL A 35 2.93 -14.01 -3.41
C VAL A 35 2.71 -15.36 -4.08
N ASN A 36 2.93 -15.42 -5.39
CA ASN A 36 2.66 -16.59 -6.22
C ASN A 36 3.95 -17.16 -6.79
N TYR A 37 3.89 -18.41 -7.23
CA TYR A 37 4.95 -19.04 -7.96
C TYR A 37 4.39 -19.75 -9.20
N SER A 38 5.20 -19.82 -10.26
CA SER A 38 4.93 -20.62 -11.45
C SER A 38 6.21 -21.29 -11.95
N ASP A 39 6.03 -22.16 -12.94
CA ASP A 39 7.12 -22.79 -13.69
C ASP A 39 8.08 -23.62 -12.81
N ALA A 40 7.62 -24.07 -11.64
CA ALA A 40 8.37 -25.01 -10.84
C ALA A 40 8.55 -26.30 -11.65
N ASN A 41 9.80 -26.67 -11.90
CA ASN A 41 10.14 -27.81 -12.74
C ASN A 41 9.61 -29.10 -12.09
N SER A 42 8.60 -29.71 -12.70
CA SER A 42 7.99 -30.94 -12.18
C SER A 42 8.93 -32.14 -12.14
N ALA A 43 10.09 -32.06 -12.82
CA ALA A 43 11.15 -33.06 -12.74
C ALA A 43 12.15 -32.79 -11.59
N ASN A 44 12.20 -31.57 -11.05
CA ASN A 44 13.05 -31.19 -9.93
C ASN A 44 12.45 -29.97 -9.22
N LEU A 45 11.53 -30.21 -8.28
CA LEU A 45 10.78 -29.16 -7.61
C LEU A 45 11.61 -28.42 -6.53
N PRO A 46 11.26 -27.18 -6.18
CA PRO A 46 11.80 -26.52 -5.00
C PRO A 46 11.58 -27.32 -3.71
N ARG A 47 12.62 -27.43 -2.89
CA ARG A 47 12.58 -27.96 -1.52
C ARG A 47 12.55 -26.86 -0.48
N GLY A 48 13.29 -25.78 -0.71
CA GLY A 48 13.39 -24.65 0.19
C GLY A 48 13.87 -23.42 -0.59
N PHE A 49 13.36 -22.25 -0.23
CA PHE A 49 13.81 -20.96 -0.72
C PHE A 49 13.36 -19.86 0.25
N ALA A 50 13.95 -18.67 0.13
CA ALA A 50 13.59 -17.51 0.92
C ALA A 50 13.44 -16.28 0.02
N LEU A 51 12.63 -15.32 0.46
CA LEU A 51 12.29 -14.11 -0.27
C LEU A 51 12.53 -12.91 0.64
N ASP A 52 13.37 -11.98 0.20
CA ASP A 52 13.49 -10.65 0.80
C ASP A 52 12.48 -9.74 0.11
N ILE A 53 11.50 -9.23 0.88
CA ILE A 53 10.41 -8.40 0.39
C ILE A 53 10.48 -7.03 1.04
N THR A 54 10.56 -6.00 0.19
CA THR A 54 10.59 -4.60 0.60
C THR A 54 9.43 -3.83 -0.03
N ILE A 55 8.88 -2.88 0.71
CA ILE A 55 7.91 -1.90 0.22
C ILE A 55 8.46 -0.49 0.36
N ASP A 56 8.15 0.39 -0.60
CA ASP A 56 8.50 1.80 -0.52
C ASP A 56 7.85 2.47 0.71
N SER A 57 8.62 3.30 1.42
CA SER A 57 8.11 4.16 2.49
C SER A 57 7.05 5.14 1.93
N PRO A 58 5.95 5.42 2.66
CA PRO A 58 5.70 5.05 4.06
C PRO A 58 5.05 3.68 4.28
N GLY A 59 4.82 2.89 3.23
CA GLY A 59 4.08 1.64 3.31
C GLY A 59 4.67 0.63 4.29
N LEU A 60 3.78 -0.15 4.91
CA LEU A 60 4.12 -1.18 5.89
C LEU A 60 3.49 -2.52 5.51
N ILE A 61 4.20 -3.61 5.77
CA ILE A 61 3.70 -4.97 5.70
C ILE A 61 3.11 -5.31 7.07
N LYS A 62 1.79 -5.44 7.15
CA LYS A 62 1.08 -5.64 8.42
C LYS A 62 0.95 -7.08 8.83
N ASP A 63 0.69 -7.94 7.86
CA ASP A 63 0.44 -9.35 8.11
C ASP A 63 0.83 -10.21 6.92
N VAL A 64 1.11 -11.48 7.21
CA VAL A 64 1.30 -12.54 6.22
C VAL A 64 0.15 -13.53 6.41
N LEU A 65 -0.73 -13.58 5.42
CA LEU A 65 -1.99 -14.30 5.47
C LEU A 65 -1.98 -15.50 4.51
N ASN A 66 -2.97 -16.38 4.65
CA ASN A 66 -3.30 -17.44 3.70
C ASN A 66 -2.14 -18.37 3.30
N TYR A 67 -1.13 -18.50 4.16
CA TYR A 67 -0.03 -19.44 3.96
C TYR A 67 -0.42 -20.85 4.41
N LYS A 68 0.16 -21.86 3.78
CA LYS A 68 -0.04 -23.26 4.16
C LYS A 68 0.77 -23.58 5.41
N THR A 69 0.20 -24.28 6.39
CA THR A 69 0.98 -24.89 7.48
C THR A 69 1.01 -26.40 7.31
N GLY A 70 2.19 -27.00 7.51
CA GLY A 70 2.37 -28.45 7.53
C GLY A 70 2.91 -29.04 6.24
N GLU A 71 3.15 -30.36 6.29
CA GLU A 71 3.67 -31.14 5.17
C GLU A 71 2.78 -31.05 3.92
N SER A 72 3.41 -31.21 2.75
CA SER A 72 2.71 -31.27 1.48
C SER A 72 2.09 -32.66 1.31
N THR A 73 0.78 -32.69 1.05
CA THR A 73 -0.01 -33.92 0.91
C THR A 73 -0.89 -33.84 -0.32
N SER A 74 -1.41 -34.96 -0.82
CA SER A 74 -2.31 -34.97 -1.97
C SER A 74 -3.59 -34.14 -1.78
N GLY A 75 -4.06 -33.99 -0.53
CA GLY A 75 -5.20 -33.14 -0.20
C GLY A 75 -4.85 -31.67 0.05
N SER A 76 -3.57 -31.35 0.25
CA SER A 76 -3.08 -30.00 0.51
C SER A 76 -1.61 -29.90 0.07
N PRO A 77 -1.34 -29.88 -1.26
CA PRO A 77 0.01 -29.78 -1.77
C PRO A 77 0.53 -28.35 -1.61
N GLY A 78 1.83 -28.16 -1.35
CA GLY A 78 2.44 -26.84 -1.31
C GLY A 78 3.58 -26.68 -0.32
N TYR A 79 3.92 -25.42 -0.02
CA TYR A 79 5.07 -25.07 0.81
C TYR A 79 4.60 -24.58 2.18
N GLY A 80 4.64 -25.45 3.18
CA GLY A 80 4.17 -25.15 4.54
C GLY A 80 5.15 -25.55 5.64
N ILE A 81 6.41 -25.76 5.26
CA ILE A 81 7.54 -25.96 6.15
C ILE A 81 8.39 -24.70 6.12
N TYR A 82 8.79 -24.21 7.29
CA TYR A 82 9.53 -22.95 7.42
C TYR A 82 10.90 -23.24 8.06
N PRO A 83 11.97 -23.39 7.25
CA PRO A 83 13.24 -23.95 7.71
C PRO A 83 13.86 -23.30 8.96
N ALA A 84 13.75 -21.98 9.14
CA ALA A 84 14.27 -21.32 10.34
C ALA A 84 13.38 -21.51 11.57
N ALA A 85 12.08 -21.77 11.40
CA ALA A 85 11.10 -21.81 12.48
C ALA A 85 10.53 -23.21 12.77
N ILE A 86 10.88 -24.22 11.96
CA ILE A 86 10.46 -25.61 12.17
C ILE A 86 11.16 -26.22 13.38
N ASP A 87 10.40 -26.86 14.25
CA ASP A 87 10.90 -27.65 15.36
C ASP A 87 10.69 -29.14 15.06
N ILE A 88 11.77 -29.92 15.18
CA ILE A 88 11.78 -31.36 14.97
C ILE A 88 12.33 -32.00 16.23
N ASN A 89 11.52 -32.82 16.88
CA ASN A 89 11.96 -33.51 18.09
C ASN A 89 13.02 -34.58 17.81
N SER A 90 13.60 -35.14 18.87
CA SER A 90 14.65 -36.17 18.78
C SER A 90 14.25 -37.45 18.03
N SER A 91 12.97 -37.67 17.81
CA SER A 91 12.43 -38.81 17.06
C SER A 91 12.20 -38.50 15.58
N GLY A 92 12.56 -37.30 15.12
CA GLY A 92 12.36 -36.87 13.73
C GLY A 92 10.93 -36.43 13.42
N VAL A 93 10.11 -36.13 14.43
CA VAL A 93 8.73 -35.68 14.24
C VAL A 93 8.66 -34.16 14.37
N VAL A 94 8.00 -33.52 13.41
CA VAL A 94 7.74 -32.07 13.44
C VAL A 94 6.77 -31.74 14.57
N THR A 95 7.24 -30.96 15.54
CA THR A 95 6.46 -30.51 16.71
C THR A 95 5.90 -29.09 16.54
N SER A 96 6.53 -28.29 15.69
CA SER A 96 6.02 -26.98 15.26
C SER A 96 6.48 -26.75 13.82
N TYR A 97 5.59 -26.25 12.97
CA TYR A 97 5.95 -25.86 11.61
C TYR A 97 6.49 -24.43 11.53
N GLY A 98 6.24 -23.60 12.54
CA GLY A 98 6.62 -22.19 12.57
C GLY A 98 5.70 -21.29 11.74
N SER A 99 6.25 -20.18 11.27
CA SER A 99 5.61 -19.23 10.36
C SER A 99 6.56 -18.93 9.18
N PRO A 100 6.04 -18.46 8.03
CA PRO A 100 6.91 -18.08 6.92
C PRO A 100 7.81 -16.89 7.25
N LEU A 101 7.44 -16.03 8.21
CA LEU A 101 8.23 -14.87 8.59
C LEU A 101 9.49 -15.30 9.36
N ALA A 102 10.66 -14.81 8.92
CA ALA A 102 11.93 -15.04 9.62
C ALA A 102 11.89 -14.50 11.06
N ASP A 103 12.49 -15.23 12.01
CA ASP A 103 12.50 -14.81 13.41
C ASP A 103 13.43 -13.61 13.60
N SER A 104 12.99 -12.63 14.38
CA SER A 104 13.79 -11.43 14.70
C SER A 104 15.18 -11.71 15.31
N CYS A 105 15.39 -12.91 15.85
CA CYS A 105 16.66 -13.36 16.42
C CYS A 105 17.61 -13.97 15.37
N ASP A 106 17.13 -14.28 14.17
CA ASP A 106 17.94 -14.87 13.11
C ASP A 106 18.82 -13.80 12.42
N PRO A 107 19.96 -14.20 11.80
CA PRO A 107 20.72 -13.30 10.94
C PRO A 107 19.88 -12.84 9.74
N GLY A 108 19.88 -11.54 9.44
CA GLY A 108 19.14 -10.96 8.31
C GLY A 108 17.64 -11.32 8.26
N PRO A 109 16.85 -11.07 9.32
CA PRO A 109 15.44 -11.47 9.35
C PRO A 109 14.49 -10.44 8.69
N GLY A 110 15.05 -9.37 8.14
CA GLY A 110 14.33 -8.13 7.85
C GLY A 110 13.97 -7.35 9.11
N ASP A 111 13.02 -6.44 8.99
CA ASP A 111 12.56 -5.56 10.07
C ASP A 111 11.24 -6.05 10.72
N GLY A 112 10.66 -7.15 10.22
CA GLY A 112 9.46 -7.80 10.75
C GLY A 112 8.14 -7.13 10.36
N LEU A 113 7.03 -7.56 10.95
CA LEU A 113 5.71 -6.96 10.67
C LEU A 113 5.61 -5.53 11.19
N ASN A 114 4.73 -4.74 10.58
CA ASN A 114 4.60 -3.29 10.77
C ASN A 114 5.87 -2.51 10.40
N SER A 115 6.69 -3.08 9.51
CA SER A 115 7.83 -2.42 8.88
C SER A 115 7.66 -2.43 7.36
N ASN A 116 8.60 -1.85 6.64
CA ASN A 116 8.62 -1.89 5.19
C ASN A 116 9.52 -3.00 4.61
N HIS A 117 10.00 -3.93 5.45
CA HIS A 117 10.94 -4.98 5.05
C HIS A 117 10.73 -6.28 5.84
N VAL A 118 10.45 -7.37 5.14
CA VAL A 118 10.32 -8.71 5.74
C VAL A 118 11.09 -9.74 4.93
N VAL A 119 11.58 -10.78 5.61
CA VAL A 119 12.11 -11.98 4.96
C VAL A 119 11.14 -13.13 5.20
N LEU A 120 10.76 -13.81 4.12
CA LEU A 120 9.85 -14.96 4.15
C LEU A 120 10.55 -16.23 3.67
N GLU A 121 10.22 -17.36 4.27
CA GLU A 121 10.79 -18.66 3.94
C GLU A 121 9.71 -19.65 3.55
N PHE A 122 10.02 -20.53 2.60
CA PHE A 122 9.09 -21.54 2.12
C PHE A 122 9.82 -22.85 1.84
N GLY A 123 9.31 -23.93 2.38
CA GLY A 123 9.83 -25.28 2.16
C GLY A 123 8.73 -26.31 1.96
N SER A 124 9.05 -27.37 1.24
CA SER A 124 8.16 -28.50 1.00
C SER A 124 8.75 -29.80 1.56
N LEU A 125 8.00 -30.44 2.45
CA LEU A 125 8.26 -31.80 2.88
C LEU A 125 7.15 -32.70 2.35
N TYR A 126 7.51 -33.66 1.50
CA TYR A 126 6.60 -34.68 0.99
C TYR A 126 7.32 -35.96 0.62
N TYR A 127 6.55 -37.04 0.54
CA TYR A 127 6.98 -38.33 0.03
C TYR A 127 6.05 -38.81 -1.07
N GLY A 128 6.62 -39.14 -2.24
CA GLY A 128 5.87 -39.66 -3.39
C GLY A 128 5.18 -38.57 -4.24
N ALA A 129 5.08 -38.83 -5.54
CA ALA A 129 4.58 -37.87 -6.53
C ALA A 129 3.19 -37.28 -6.24
N PRO A 130 2.19 -38.01 -5.68
CA PRO A 130 0.88 -37.42 -5.38
C PRO A 130 0.90 -36.33 -4.31
N ASN A 131 1.96 -36.26 -3.51
CA ASN A 131 2.10 -35.30 -2.41
C ASN A 131 2.98 -34.11 -2.79
N ALA A 132 3.57 -34.08 -3.99
CA ALA A 132 4.42 -32.99 -4.44
C ALA A 132 3.62 -31.68 -4.58
N PRO A 133 4.23 -30.50 -4.31
CA PRO A 133 3.67 -29.21 -4.69
C PRO A 133 3.27 -29.18 -6.16
N ALA A 134 2.24 -28.41 -6.47
CA ALA A 134 1.90 -28.12 -7.86
C ALA A 134 3.03 -27.32 -8.53
N ALA A 135 3.06 -27.31 -9.86
CA ALA A 135 4.03 -26.52 -10.62
C ALA A 135 3.81 -24.99 -10.49
N SER A 136 2.63 -24.59 -9.99
CA SER A 136 2.25 -23.21 -9.76
C SER A 136 1.23 -23.10 -8.63
N GLY A 137 1.23 -21.98 -7.92
CA GLY A 137 0.24 -21.70 -6.89
C GLY A 137 0.55 -20.44 -6.10
N ARG A 138 -0.16 -20.26 -4.99
CA ARG A 138 0.06 -19.18 -4.03
C ARG A 138 0.88 -19.69 -2.85
N LEU A 139 1.87 -18.91 -2.43
CA LEU A 139 2.66 -19.15 -1.21
C LEU A 139 1.98 -18.53 0.01
N CYS A 140 1.63 -17.25 -0.09
CA CYS A 140 0.94 -16.48 0.94
C CYS A 140 0.27 -15.23 0.33
N SER A 141 -0.36 -14.42 1.17
CA SER A 141 -0.82 -13.07 0.85
C SER A 141 -0.21 -12.08 1.85
N LEU A 142 0.23 -10.92 1.40
CA LEU A 142 0.70 -9.82 2.24
C LEU A 142 -0.44 -8.83 2.44
N GLU A 143 -0.73 -8.45 3.69
CA GLU A 143 -1.57 -7.30 3.99
C GLU A 143 -0.71 -6.05 4.11
N ILE A 144 -1.03 -5.04 3.31
CA ILE A 144 -0.28 -3.80 3.22
C ILE A 144 -1.06 -2.67 3.90
N ASP A 145 -0.38 -1.92 4.76
CA ASP A 145 -0.86 -0.64 5.25
C ASP A 145 -0.13 0.46 4.50
N PRO A 146 -0.83 1.25 3.69
CA PRO A 146 -0.18 2.33 2.97
C PRO A 146 0.33 3.43 3.90
N ASN A 147 -0.07 3.46 5.18
CA ASN A 147 0.48 4.34 6.20
C ASN A 147 0.52 5.82 5.76
N GLY A 148 -0.58 6.28 5.15
CA GLY A 148 -0.72 7.63 4.63
C GLY A 148 0.01 7.91 3.31
N ALA A 149 0.46 6.88 2.58
CA ALA A 149 1.02 7.06 1.24
C ALA A 149 0.04 7.80 0.32
N THR A 150 0.57 8.80 -0.39
CA THR A 150 -0.18 9.65 -1.33
C THR A 150 0.21 9.42 -2.79
N VAL A 151 1.07 8.42 -3.01
CA VAL A 151 1.56 7.95 -4.31
C VAL A 151 1.64 6.42 -4.27
N ASN A 152 1.60 5.79 -5.44
CA ASN A 152 1.79 4.34 -5.56
C ASN A 152 3.13 3.92 -4.95
N MET A 153 3.12 2.78 -4.26
CA MET A 153 4.32 2.19 -3.65
C MET A 153 4.72 0.97 -4.45
N ASN A 154 6.03 0.77 -4.63
CA ASN A 154 6.54 -0.48 -5.16
C ASN A 154 6.70 -1.47 -4.02
N ILE A 155 6.30 -2.71 -4.27
CA ILE A 155 6.78 -3.86 -3.52
C ILE A 155 7.79 -4.56 -4.41
N ALA A 156 9.03 -4.59 -3.96
CA ALA A 156 10.10 -5.37 -4.56
C ALA A 156 10.28 -6.66 -3.77
N MET A 157 10.64 -7.70 -4.49
CA MET A 157 10.98 -9.00 -3.95
C MET A 157 12.25 -9.47 -4.65
N VAL A 158 13.15 -10.08 -3.91
CA VAL A 158 14.38 -10.72 -4.41
C VAL A 158 14.62 -12.04 -3.68
N ASP A 159 15.46 -12.91 -4.23
CA ASP A 159 15.94 -14.11 -3.52
C ASP A 159 16.79 -13.70 -2.31
N GLU A 160 16.65 -14.41 -1.19
CA GLU A 160 17.44 -14.15 0.02
C GLU A 160 18.56 -15.19 0.21
N ASP A 161 19.54 -15.13 -0.68
CA ASP A 161 20.65 -16.08 -0.70
C ASP A 161 21.64 -15.89 0.45
N THR A 162 21.78 -14.66 0.94
CA THR A 162 22.89 -14.27 1.82
C THR A 162 22.87 -15.04 3.14
N TYR A 163 21.70 -15.12 3.77
CA TYR A 163 21.55 -15.81 5.05
C TYR A 163 20.72 -17.09 5.00
N ARG A 164 20.00 -17.36 3.90
CA ARG A 164 19.12 -18.54 3.78
C ARG A 164 19.55 -19.55 2.70
N GLY A 165 20.63 -19.26 1.97
CA GLY A 165 21.25 -20.21 1.05
C GLY A 165 20.50 -20.38 -0.27
N GLY A 166 19.48 -19.56 -0.51
CA GLY A 166 18.76 -19.48 -1.78
C GLY A 166 17.83 -20.63 -2.08
N LEU A 167 17.45 -20.73 -3.35
CA LEU A 167 16.61 -21.82 -3.85
C LEU A 167 17.38 -23.15 -3.88
N VAL A 168 16.85 -24.15 -3.17
CA VAL A 168 17.34 -25.53 -3.18
C VAL A 168 16.30 -26.45 -3.83
N LEU A 169 16.72 -27.29 -4.77
CA LEU A 169 15.86 -28.25 -5.49
C LEU A 169 15.90 -29.66 -4.86
N GLU A 170 15.07 -30.60 -5.33
CA GLU A 170 14.97 -31.95 -4.77
C GLU A 170 16.25 -32.77 -4.84
N ASP A 171 17.07 -32.52 -5.86
CA ASP A 171 18.40 -33.16 -6.03
C ASP A 171 19.50 -32.47 -5.20
N GLY A 172 19.16 -31.43 -4.44
CA GLY A 172 20.09 -30.64 -3.64
C GLY A 172 20.91 -29.64 -4.44
N SER A 173 20.65 -29.49 -5.75
CA SER A 173 21.23 -28.40 -6.53
C SER A 173 20.64 -27.05 -6.14
N LEU A 174 21.41 -25.99 -6.35
CA LEU A 174 20.97 -24.61 -6.18
C LEU A 174 20.31 -24.11 -7.48
N GLY A 175 19.28 -23.30 -7.33
CA GLY A 175 18.65 -22.54 -8.40
C GLY A 175 18.58 -21.05 -8.06
N ASP A 176 17.83 -20.30 -8.85
CA ASP A 176 17.58 -18.87 -8.62
C ASP A 176 16.07 -18.61 -8.49
N VAL A 177 15.66 -17.67 -7.66
CA VAL A 177 14.29 -17.10 -7.74
C VAL A 177 14.27 -15.94 -8.74
N ASP A 178 13.50 -16.08 -9.82
CA ASP A 178 13.21 -14.96 -10.71
C ASP A 178 12.18 -14.06 -10.03
N ALA A 179 12.63 -12.90 -9.58
CA ALA A 179 11.89 -12.05 -8.66
C ALA A 179 11.37 -10.79 -9.37
N ASN A 180 10.17 -10.37 -9.00
CA ASN A 180 9.43 -9.32 -9.70
C ASN A 180 9.01 -8.19 -8.76
N THR A 181 8.76 -7.01 -9.33
CA THR A 181 8.20 -5.85 -8.64
C THR A 181 6.73 -5.68 -8.99
N VAL A 182 5.89 -5.35 -8.00
CA VAL A 182 4.48 -4.97 -8.22
C VAL A 182 4.18 -3.63 -7.58
N PHE A 183 3.32 -2.85 -8.24
CA PHE A 183 2.78 -1.61 -7.70
C PHE A 183 1.57 -1.91 -6.82
N VAL A 184 1.60 -1.41 -5.58
CA VAL A 184 0.40 -1.32 -4.74
C VAL A 184 -0.11 0.11 -4.81
N MET A 185 -1.41 0.25 -5.10
CA MET A 185 -2.04 1.58 -5.13
C MET A 185 -2.05 2.15 -3.72
N ALA A 186 -1.74 3.45 -3.62
CA ALA A 186 -2.14 4.25 -2.47
C ALA A 186 -3.64 4.05 -2.19
N PRO A 187 -4.11 4.23 -0.93
CA PRO A 187 -5.51 4.16 -0.63
C PRO A 187 -6.24 5.17 -1.52
N PRO A 188 -7.49 4.86 -1.93
CA PRO A 188 -8.27 5.78 -2.74
C PRO A 188 -8.25 7.15 -2.07
N GLU A 189 -7.80 8.15 -2.81
CA GLU A 189 -7.75 9.49 -2.27
C GLU A 189 -9.17 9.98 -2.01
N CYS A 190 -9.34 10.72 -0.92
CA CYS A 190 -10.67 11.10 -0.47
C CYS A 190 -11.29 12.22 -1.33
N PHE A 191 -10.48 12.91 -2.14
CA PHE A 191 -10.94 13.89 -3.11
C PHE A 191 -11.25 13.22 -4.46
N PRO A 192 -12.42 13.47 -5.05
CA PRO A 192 -12.84 12.82 -6.30
C PRO A 192 -12.02 13.29 -7.52
N GLY A 193 -12.09 12.54 -8.63
CA GLY A 193 -11.59 12.97 -9.94
C GLY A 193 -10.26 12.37 -10.37
N GLY A 194 -9.32 12.14 -9.44
CA GLY A 194 -7.99 11.58 -9.72
C GLY A 194 -7.10 12.47 -10.61
N PRO A 195 -5.84 12.05 -10.86
CA PRO A 195 -4.88 12.85 -11.62
C PRO A 195 -5.40 13.28 -13.00
N GLY A 196 -5.28 14.56 -13.32
CA GLY A 196 -5.76 15.17 -14.57
C GLY A 196 -7.19 15.73 -14.51
N ASN A 197 -7.91 15.54 -13.39
CA ASN A 197 -9.05 16.38 -13.07
C ASN A 197 -8.55 17.72 -12.48
N PRO A 198 -8.97 18.89 -13.01
CA PRO A 198 -8.45 20.19 -12.55
C PRO A 198 -8.63 20.47 -11.06
N LEU A 199 -9.73 20.04 -10.45
CA LEU A 199 -10.00 20.25 -9.02
C LEU A 199 -9.19 19.30 -8.15
N TYR A 200 -9.01 18.07 -8.60
CA TYR A 200 -8.07 17.14 -7.97
C TYR A 200 -6.64 17.67 -8.04
N ASP A 201 -6.20 18.15 -9.21
CA ASP A 201 -4.85 18.70 -9.39
C ASP A 201 -4.65 19.94 -8.49
N GLU A 202 -5.69 20.74 -8.28
CA GLU A 202 -5.66 21.86 -7.33
C GLU A 202 -5.58 21.38 -5.88
N TRP A 203 -6.39 20.40 -5.48
CA TRP A 203 -6.32 19.79 -4.15
C TRP A 203 -4.91 19.26 -3.85
N VAL A 204 -4.29 18.60 -4.82
CA VAL A 204 -2.88 18.18 -4.74
C VAL A 204 -1.95 19.40 -4.61
N ALA A 205 -2.14 20.44 -5.41
CA ALA A 205 -1.30 21.64 -5.42
C ALA A 205 -1.32 22.42 -4.10
N VAL A 206 -2.45 22.41 -3.39
CA VAL A 206 -2.60 23.03 -2.07
C VAL A 206 -2.33 22.06 -0.90
N GLY A 207 -1.66 20.94 -1.16
CA GLY A 207 -1.14 20.04 -0.14
C GLY A 207 -2.15 19.06 0.44
N LYS A 208 -3.16 18.68 -0.35
CA LYS A 208 -4.18 17.66 -0.02
C LYS A 208 -4.89 17.92 1.32
N PRO A 209 -5.51 19.10 1.53
CA PRO A 209 -6.19 19.39 2.79
C PRO A 209 -7.35 18.41 3.04
N ASP A 210 -7.34 17.76 4.20
CA ASP A 210 -8.37 16.78 4.59
C ASP A 210 -9.78 17.39 4.60
N CYS A 211 -9.91 18.66 4.97
CA CYS A 211 -11.21 19.34 5.04
C CYS A 211 -11.91 19.48 3.68
N TRP A 212 -11.20 19.33 2.55
CA TRP A 212 -11.84 19.32 1.24
C TRP A 212 -12.45 17.96 0.90
N CYS A 213 -12.08 16.91 1.64
CA CYS A 213 -12.63 15.59 1.45
C CYS A 213 -14.02 15.52 2.08
N ALA A 214 -15.03 15.21 1.26
CA ALA A 214 -16.41 15.11 1.72
C ALA A 214 -16.61 14.00 2.79
N SER A 215 -15.74 12.99 2.85
CA SER A 215 -15.74 11.98 3.92
C SER A 215 -15.30 12.54 5.28
N VAL A 216 -14.56 13.65 5.30
CA VAL A 216 -14.06 14.32 6.51
C VAL A 216 -14.97 15.49 6.87
N ASN A 217 -15.21 16.39 5.91
CA ASN A 217 -16.12 17.53 6.07
C ASN A 217 -17.12 17.57 4.90
N PRO A 218 -18.30 16.95 5.06
CA PRO A 218 -19.29 16.84 3.99
C PRO A 218 -20.04 18.15 3.72
N ARG A 219 -19.72 19.24 4.43
CA ARG A 219 -20.32 20.57 4.28
C ARG A 219 -19.33 21.66 3.90
N GLN A 220 -18.05 21.32 3.68
CA GLN A 220 -17.01 22.32 3.44
C GLN A 220 -17.30 23.22 2.24
N CYS A 221 -17.83 22.65 1.15
CA CYS A 221 -18.30 23.38 -0.03
C CYS A 221 -19.45 24.38 0.22
N HIS A 222 -20.00 24.39 1.44
CA HIS A 222 -21.05 25.31 1.88
C HIS A 222 -20.53 26.40 2.83
N GLY A 223 -19.22 26.47 3.08
CA GLY A 223 -18.62 27.46 3.97
C GLY A 223 -18.46 26.98 5.42
N ASP A 224 -18.69 25.70 5.69
CA ASP A 224 -18.34 25.03 6.96
C ASP A 224 -16.83 24.71 6.94
N ALA A 225 -16.00 25.62 7.45
CA ALA A 225 -14.55 25.46 7.43
C ALA A 225 -14.05 24.52 8.53
N ASP A 226 -14.68 24.54 9.72
CA ASP A 226 -14.21 23.77 10.88
C ASP A 226 -14.86 22.38 11.03
N GLY A 227 -15.92 22.11 10.28
CA GLY A 227 -16.66 20.84 10.28
C GLY A 227 -17.55 20.66 11.50
N LEU A 228 -17.84 21.72 12.27
CA LEU A 228 -18.55 21.65 13.55
C LEU A 228 -19.78 22.57 13.57
N ALA A 229 -20.86 22.04 14.14
CA ALA A 229 -22.06 22.82 14.34
C ALA A 229 -21.97 23.74 15.56
N GLU A 230 -22.39 25.00 15.41
CA GLU A 230 -22.43 25.98 16.49
C GLU A 230 -23.86 26.26 17.00
N GLY A 231 -23.96 26.49 18.31
CA GLY A 231 -25.20 26.92 18.97
C GLY A 231 -26.29 25.85 19.06
N LYS A 232 -27.45 26.23 19.61
CA LYS A 232 -28.57 25.31 19.84
C LYS A 232 -29.29 24.85 18.56
N GLY A 233 -29.09 25.60 17.46
CA GLY A 233 -29.68 25.30 16.16
C GLY A 233 -28.85 24.35 15.31
N SER A 234 -27.66 23.94 15.79
CA SER A 234 -26.66 23.22 14.99
C SER A 234 -26.39 23.95 13.67
N ASN A 235 -25.92 25.19 13.79
CA ASN A 235 -25.58 26.03 12.64
C ASN A 235 -24.20 25.62 12.15
N TRP A 236 -24.10 25.01 10.97
CA TRP A 236 -22.84 24.50 10.41
C TRP A 236 -22.00 25.56 9.70
N THR A 237 -22.52 26.78 9.58
CA THR A 237 -21.78 27.91 9.02
C THR A 237 -22.03 29.11 9.93
N SER A 238 -21.05 29.41 10.78
CA SER A 238 -21.19 30.41 11.84
C SER A 238 -19.85 31.09 12.19
N LEU A 239 -19.70 31.54 13.44
CA LEU A 239 -18.65 32.47 13.84
C LEU A 239 -17.25 31.88 13.74
N ASN A 240 -17.09 30.58 13.99
CA ASN A 240 -15.83 29.88 13.80
C ASN A 240 -15.41 29.87 12.34
N ASP A 241 -16.31 29.53 11.42
CA ASP A 241 -16.02 29.52 9.99
C ASP A 241 -15.66 30.91 9.47
N LEU A 242 -16.38 31.93 9.93
CA LEU A 242 -16.07 33.31 9.62
C LEU A 242 -14.70 33.71 10.18
N ALA A 243 -14.27 33.18 11.32
CA ALA A 243 -12.94 33.45 11.86
C ALA A 243 -11.85 32.85 10.98
N VAL A 244 -12.02 31.63 10.47
CA VAL A 244 -11.10 30.98 9.52
C VAL A 244 -11.07 31.77 8.21
N LEU A 245 -12.23 32.10 7.63
CA LEU A 245 -12.34 32.87 6.39
C LEU A 245 -11.66 34.24 6.51
N LYS A 246 -11.88 34.97 7.62
CA LYS A 246 -11.27 36.27 7.85
C LYS A 246 -9.75 36.21 7.98
N ALA A 247 -9.22 35.14 8.56
CA ALA A 247 -7.79 34.95 8.72
C ALA A 247 -7.10 34.60 7.39
N ALA A 248 -7.80 33.89 6.48
CA ALA A 248 -7.28 33.54 5.15
C ALA A 248 -7.52 34.62 4.08
N TRP A 249 -8.38 35.61 4.36
CA TRP A 249 -8.92 36.54 3.38
C TRP A 249 -7.86 37.26 2.53
N GLY A 250 -7.92 37.06 1.21
CA GLY A 250 -7.07 37.77 0.26
C GLY A 250 -5.59 37.37 0.32
N LEU A 251 -5.26 36.26 0.97
CA LEU A 251 -3.90 35.73 1.07
C LEU A 251 -3.68 34.61 0.03
N SER A 252 -2.48 34.57 -0.53
CA SER A 252 -2.04 33.45 -1.39
C SER A 252 -1.89 32.16 -0.57
N TYR A 253 -1.97 30.99 -1.22
CA TYR A 253 -1.73 29.70 -0.56
C TYR A 253 -0.41 29.68 0.24
N ALA A 254 0.69 30.17 -0.35
CA ALA A 254 2.00 30.21 0.31
C ALA A 254 2.01 31.01 1.63
N ALA A 255 1.09 31.97 1.79
CA ALA A 255 0.98 32.78 2.99
C ALA A 255 0.10 32.13 4.08
N ILE A 256 -0.77 31.18 3.71
CA ILE A 256 -1.68 30.50 4.64
C ILE A 256 -1.31 29.04 4.91
N ALA A 257 -0.43 28.45 4.11
CA ALA A 257 0.02 27.07 4.25
C ALA A 257 0.58 26.82 5.66
N GLY A 258 0.04 25.80 6.34
CA GLY A 258 0.41 25.44 7.71
C GLY A 258 -0.12 26.36 8.81
N GLN A 259 -0.91 27.39 8.48
CA GLN A 259 -1.54 28.27 9.47
C GLN A 259 -2.95 27.79 9.83
N THR A 260 -3.39 28.15 11.04
CA THR A 260 -4.70 27.79 11.58
C THR A 260 -5.40 28.99 12.24
N ALA A 261 -6.72 29.01 12.25
CA ALA A 261 -7.54 29.95 13.02
C ALA A 261 -8.84 29.29 13.50
N GLY A 262 -9.65 30.02 14.26
CA GLY A 262 -10.91 29.50 14.82
C GLY A 262 -10.73 28.73 16.13
N SER A 263 -11.84 28.15 16.60
CA SER A 263 -11.87 27.25 17.75
C SER A 263 -12.82 26.08 17.47
N PRO A 264 -12.32 24.92 17.00
CA PRO A 264 -10.94 24.45 17.10
C PRO A 264 -9.96 25.14 16.14
N ALA A 265 -8.66 24.89 16.33
CA ALA A 265 -7.63 25.38 15.43
C ALA A 265 -7.77 24.67 14.07
N THR A 266 -8.39 25.37 13.11
CA THR A 266 -8.73 24.87 11.78
C THR A 266 -7.75 25.42 10.74
N PRO A 267 -7.21 24.59 9.84
CA PRO A 267 -6.34 25.06 8.77
C PRO A 267 -7.01 26.16 7.93
N LEU A 268 -6.27 27.23 7.62
CA LEU A 268 -6.82 28.38 6.90
C LEU A 268 -7.32 28.04 5.49
N ILE A 269 -6.72 27.03 4.84
CA ILE A 269 -7.15 26.53 3.54
C ILE A 269 -8.54 25.89 3.56
N CYS A 270 -9.09 25.55 4.73
CA CYS A 270 -10.44 24.99 4.84
C CYS A 270 -11.56 26.01 4.58
N ALA A 271 -11.26 27.31 4.62
CA ALA A 271 -12.23 28.35 4.26
C ALA A 271 -12.37 28.57 2.74
N ASP A 272 -11.51 27.96 1.93
CA ASP A 272 -11.59 27.93 0.47
C ASP A 272 -12.65 26.93 0.05
N SER A 273 -13.90 27.38 0.01
CA SER A 273 -15.11 26.56 -0.13
C SER A 273 -15.47 26.30 -1.59
N ASP A 274 -14.95 27.12 -2.51
CA ASP A 274 -15.15 26.94 -3.95
C ASP A 274 -13.96 26.22 -4.64
N HIS A 275 -12.91 25.92 -3.88
CA HIS A 275 -11.67 25.27 -4.31
C HIS A 275 -10.95 26.03 -5.42
N THR A 276 -11.18 27.34 -5.57
CA THR A 276 -10.70 28.13 -6.71
C THR A 276 -9.91 29.35 -6.27
N ALA A 277 -8.72 29.54 -6.87
CA ALA A 277 -7.94 30.76 -6.64
C ALA A 277 -8.54 31.95 -7.39
N GLU A 278 -8.70 33.08 -6.69
CA GLU A 278 -9.25 34.31 -7.26
C GLU A 278 -8.22 35.45 -7.35
N GLY A 279 -8.35 36.25 -8.41
CA GLY A 279 -7.59 37.48 -8.61
C GLY A 279 -6.11 37.28 -8.98
N LYS A 280 -5.39 38.40 -9.13
CA LYS A 280 -3.96 38.39 -9.53
C LYS A 280 -3.01 37.85 -8.47
N GLY A 281 -3.45 37.80 -7.21
CA GLY A 281 -2.69 37.27 -6.09
C GLY A 281 -2.85 35.76 -5.87
N LEU A 282 -3.68 35.10 -6.68
CA LEU A 282 -4.10 33.70 -6.49
C LEU A 282 -4.58 33.49 -5.05
N SER A 283 -5.44 34.39 -4.59
CA SER A 283 -6.00 34.32 -3.24
C SER A 283 -6.90 33.10 -3.15
N ARG A 284 -6.65 32.24 -2.17
CA ARG A 284 -7.45 31.01 -1.98
C ARG A 284 -8.79 31.27 -1.30
N VAL A 285 -8.89 32.37 -0.55
CA VAL A 285 -10.12 32.73 0.15
C VAL A 285 -10.49 34.17 -0.20
N SER A 286 -11.66 34.33 -0.82
CA SER A 286 -12.03 35.52 -1.58
C SER A 286 -13.57 35.67 -1.69
N LEU A 287 -14.03 36.53 -2.60
CA LEU A 287 -15.42 36.92 -2.76
C LEU A 287 -16.37 35.74 -2.99
N LEU A 288 -15.95 34.70 -3.71
CA LEU A 288 -16.76 33.51 -3.93
C LEU A 288 -16.98 32.72 -2.63
N ASP A 289 -15.94 32.50 -1.84
CA ASP A 289 -16.05 31.85 -0.52
C ASP A 289 -16.94 32.64 0.43
N LEU A 290 -16.80 33.97 0.45
CA LEU A 290 -17.67 34.82 1.26
C LEU A 290 -19.12 34.75 0.80
N ALA A 291 -19.37 34.61 -0.51
CA ALA A 291 -20.72 34.44 -1.03
C ALA A 291 -21.32 33.10 -0.60
N ILE A 292 -20.53 32.02 -0.63
CA ILE A 292 -20.91 30.68 -0.15
C ILE A 292 -21.23 30.72 1.35
N LEU A 293 -20.32 31.24 2.17
CA LEU A 293 -20.53 31.37 3.62
C LEU A 293 -21.78 32.21 3.94
N LYS A 294 -22.02 33.31 3.20
CA LYS A 294 -23.21 34.14 3.37
C LYS A 294 -24.51 33.42 2.99
N ALA A 295 -24.49 32.59 1.96
CA ALA A 295 -25.67 31.86 1.51
C ALA A 295 -26.15 30.84 2.56
N ASN A 296 -25.22 30.26 3.32
CA ASN A 296 -25.48 29.23 4.32
C ASN A 296 -25.45 29.74 5.78
N TRP A 297 -25.24 31.05 5.96
CA TRP A 297 -24.99 31.66 7.26
C TRP A 297 -26.09 31.40 8.29
N ASN A 298 -25.73 30.77 9.40
CA ASN A 298 -26.59 30.54 10.57
C ASN A 298 -27.96 29.91 10.25
N LEU A 299 -28.00 29.03 9.25
CA LEU A 299 -29.18 28.23 8.96
C LEU A 299 -29.26 27.03 9.93
N PRO A 300 -30.33 26.88 10.73
CA PRO A 300 -30.43 25.78 11.69
C PRO A 300 -30.50 24.41 10.99
N ASN A 301 -29.64 23.48 11.40
CA ASN A 301 -29.51 22.12 10.84
C ASN A 301 -29.30 22.08 9.32
N LEU A 302 -28.81 23.17 8.74
CA LEU A 302 -28.54 23.30 7.31
C LEU A 302 -27.13 23.88 7.10
N PRO A 303 -26.55 23.69 5.91
CA PRO A 303 -27.05 22.87 4.79
C PRO A 303 -26.84 21.36 5.01
N ASP A 304 -27.39 20.55 4.11
CA ASP A 304 -27.20 19.10 4.12
C ASP A 304 -25.73 18.72 3.82
N PRO A 305 -25.24 17.58 4.36
CA PRO A 305 -23.87 17.12 4.18
C PRO A 305 -23.69 16.47 2.79
N ASN A 306 -23.65 17.28 1.73
CA ASN A 306 -23.74 16.79 0.35
C ASN A 306 -22.64 17.29 -0.60
N CYS A 307 -21.48 17.73 -0.10
CA CYS A 307 -20.38 18.17 -0.98
C CYS A 307 -19.95 17.13 -2.01
N ALA A 308 -20.08 15.83 -1.71
CA ALA A 308 -19.81 14.75 -2.66
C ALA A 308 -20.72 14.74 -3.91
N LEU A 309 -21.91 15.34 -3.85
CA LEU A 309 -22.89 15.34 -4.95
C LEU A 309 -22.80 16.57 -5.85
N LEU A 310 -22.08 17.60 -5.42
CA LEU A 310 -22.04 18.87 -6.15
C LEU A 310 -21.07 18.88 -7.32
N GLY A 311 -20.33 17.79 -7.54
CA GLY A 311 -19.49 17.63 -8.72
C GLY A 311 -18.43 18.72 -8.84
N TYR A 312 -17.86 19.10 -7.70
CA TYR A 312 -16.50 19.61 -7.66
C TYR A 312 -15.58 18.43 -8.03
#